data_AF-A0A955LTC4-F1
#
_entry.id   AF-A0A955LTC4-F1
#
_cell.length_a   1.000
_cell.length_b   1.000
_cell.length_c   1.000
_cell.angle_alpha   90.00
_cell.angle_beta   90.00
_cell.angle_gamma   90.00
#
_symmetry.space_group_name_H-M   'P 1'
#
loop_
_entity.id
_entity.type
_entity.pdbx_description
1 polymer ?
#
loop_
_entity_poly.entity_id
_entity_poly.type
_entity_poly.pdbx_seq_one_letter_code
_entity_poly.pdbx_strand_id
1 'polypeptide(L)'
;ILTRAREILENSDINKIKVDLEENPASGLVFWGFTADVQPVTALKPDVAYKLITDDAHLAAAASRFGVNVSLVSLTPGEPSSLQKIGECLKKDLLQYEALLVWVSAIESVSYTGDYKQKIRWLECLDQFICKNIPFKDVHIVCTPVFTVSSAKKRITAEPVPTIVVKNGSTAGETGMDDAVYSEESFRRSDNAADITDLI
;
A
#
# COMPACT_ATOMS: atom_id res chain seq x y z
N ILE A 1 4.11 -26.13 22.04
CA ILE A 1 3.87 -24.66 22.09
C ILE A 1 2.40 -24.37 22.42
N LEU A 2 1.44 -24.84 21.61
CA LEU A 2 0.01 -24.56 21.80
C LEU A 2 -0.54 -24.96 23.19
N THR A 3 -0.25 -26.16 23.69
CA THR A 3 -0.71 -26.61 25.01
C THR A 3 -0.24 -25.69 26.13
N ARG A 4 1.05 -25.38 26.14
CA ARG A 4 1.65 -24.49 27.14
C ARG A 4 1.12 -23.04 27.02
N ALA A 5 0.92 -22.56 25.80
CA ALA A 5 0.34 -21.23 25.58
C ALA A 5 -1.08 -21.16 26.11
N ARG A 6 -1.89 -22.20 25.86
CA ARG A 6 -3.26 -22.31 26.39
C ARG A 6 -3.29 -22.28 27.91
N GLU A 7 -2.47 -23.08 28.59
CA GLU A 7 -2.37 -23.08 30.06
C GLU A 7 -2.03 -21.69 30.61
N ILE A 8 -1.10 -20.99 29.99
CA ILE A 8 -0.72 -19.62 30.40
C ILE A 8 -1.87 -18.64 30.17
N LEU A 9 -2.53 -18.70 29.01
CA LEU A 9 -3.59 -17.78 28.64
C LEU A 9 -4.84 -18.01 29.50
N GLU A 10 -5.26 -19.26 29.74
CA GLU A 10 -6.42 -19.58 30.58
C GLU A 10 -6.24 -19.10 32.03
N ASN A 11 -5.00 -19.15 32.54
CA ASN A 11 -4.70 -18.73 33.92
C ASN A 11 -4.32 -17.24 34.07
N SER A 12 -4.30 -16.49 32.96
CA SER A 12 -4.00 -15.05 32.98
C SER A 12 -5.10 -14.26 33.69
N ASP A 13 -4.72 -13.36 34.58
CA ASP A 13 -5.67 -12.52 35.32
C ASP A 13 -6.53 -11.66 34.38
N ILE A 14 -6.01 -11.26 33.22
CA ILE A 14 -6.76 -10.56 32.18
C ILE A 14 -7.93 -11.42 31.69
N ASN A 15 -7.72 -12.72 31.45
CA ASN A 15 -8.77 -13.61 30.97
C ASN A 15 -9.75 -13.98 32.08
N LYS A 16 -9.31 -14.06 33.34
CA LYS A 16 -10.23 -14.21 34.48
C LYS A 16 -11.19 -13.02 34.57
N ILE A 17 -10.67 -11.80 34.50
CA ILE A 17 -11.48 -10.57 34.49
C ILE A 17 -12.46 -10.58 33.32
N LYS A 18 -12.03 -10.97 32.11
CA LYS A 18 -12.93 -11.07 30.95
C LYS A 18 -14.07 -12.06 31.18
N VAL A 19 -13.78 -13.21 31.77
CA VAL A 19 -14.81 -14.20 32.12
C VAL A 19 -15.80 -13.62 33.14
N ASP A 20 -15.30 -12.93 34.16
CA ASP A 20 -16.14 -12.28 35.18
C ASP A 20 -17.04 -11.18 34.57
N LEU A 21 -16.57 -10.52 33.51
CA LEU A 21 -17.32 -9.52 32.74
C LEU A 21 -18.23 -10.11 31.65
N GLU A 22 -18.35 -11.44 31.56
CA GLU A 22 -19.05 -12.15 30.48
C GLU A 22 -18.52 -11.81 29.06
N GLU A 23 -17.25 -11.41 28.95
CA GLU A 23 -16.55 -11.16 27.70
C GLU A 23 -15.83 -12.43 27.18
N ASN A 24 -15.54 -12.48 25.88
CA ASN A 24 -14.82 -13.61 25.28
C ASN A 24 -13.32 -13.59 25.67
N PRO A 25 -12.81 -14.59 26.42
CA PRO A 25 -11.41 -14.64 26.83
C PRO A 25 -10.50 -15.06 25.66
N ALA A 26 -9.30 -14.49 25.60
CA ALA A 26 -8.29 -14.87 24.62
C ALA A 26 -7.46 -16.07 25.12
N SER A 27 -8.07 -17.26 25.14
CA SER A 27 -7.49 -18.49 25.74
C SER A 27 -6.69 -19.36 24.77
N GLY A 28 -6.61 -18.99 23.49
CA GLY A 28 -5.94 -19.76 22.46
C GLY A 28 -5.06 -18.89 21.56
N LEU A 29 -4.03 -19.51 20.98
CA LEU A 29 -3.25 -18.93 19.89
C LEU A 29 -3.64 -19.59 18.58
N VAL A 30 -3.90 -18.78 17.56
CA VAL A 30 -4.08 -19.24 16.19
C VAL A 30 -2.84 -18.83 15.40
N PHE A 31 -2.01 -19.81 15.04
CA PHE A 31 -0.89 -19.57 14.14
C PHE A 31 -1.35 -19.81 12.70
N TRP A 32 -1.12 -18.83 11.83
CA TRP A 32 -1.34 -18.95 10.40
C TRP A 32 -0.16 -18.30 9.66
N GLY A 33 -0.01 -18.61 8.36
CA GLY A 33 0.97 -17.94 7.50
C GLY A 33 2.43 -18.29 7.81
N PHE A 34 2.71 -19.49 8.31
CA PHE A 34 4.09 -19.95 8.46
C PHE A 34 4.73 -20.12 7.08
N THR A 35 5.83 -19.41 6.83
CA THR A 35 6.63 -19.59 5.63
C THR A 35 8.01 -20.12 6.04
N ALA A 36 8.59 -20.98 5.20
CA ALA A 36 10.02 -21.23 5.28
C ALA A 36 10.78 -19.91 4.99
N ASP A 37 12.04 -19.81 5.41
CA ASP A 37 12.85 -18.66 5.06
C ASP A 37 13.08 -18.64 3.55
N VAL A 38 12.33 -17.78 2.85
CA VAL A 38 12.40 -17.67 1.39
C VAL A 38 13.55 -16.73 1.07
N GLN A 39 14.59 -17.27 0.44
CA GLN A 39 15.64 -16.43 -0.12
C GLN A 39 15.06 -15.57 -1.24
N PRO A 40 15.46 -14.30 -1.35
CA PRO A 40 14.92 -13.39 -2.34
C PRO A 40 15.18 -13.90 -3.77
N VAL A 41 14.12 -13.99 -4.58
CA VAL A 41 14.16 -14.50 -5.97
C VAL A 41 14.79 -13.48 -6.94
N THR A 42 14.74 -12.20 -6.59
CA THR A 42 15.30 -11.11 -7.38
C THR A 42 16.13 -10.19 -6.49
N ALA A 43 17.38 -9.96 -6.88
CA ALA A 43 18.21 -8.94 -6.27
C ALA A 43 17.79 -7.59 -6.85
N LEU A 44 17.57 -6.61 -5.97
CA LEU A 44 17.51 -5.21 -6.37
C LEU A 44 18.85 -4.81 -7.01
N LYS A 45 18.85 -3.78 -7.88
CA LYS A 45 20.10 -3.28 -8.47
C LYS A 45 20.96 -2.72 -7.32
N PRO A 46 22.17 -3.27 -7.07
CA PRO A 46 22.92 -3.01 -5.83
C PRO A 46 23.43 -1.57 -5.71
N ASP A 47 23.46 -0.84 -6.82
CA ASP A 47 23.90 0.54 -6.95
C ASP A 47 22.77 1.57 -6.88
N VAL A 48 21.51 1.14 -6.78
CA VAL A 48 20.36 2.03 -6.72
C VAL A 48 19.94 2.27 -5.26
N ALA A 49 19.84 3.54 -4.87
CA ALA A 49 19.32 3.92 -3.57
C ALA A 49 17.79 3.82 -3.54
N TYR A 50 17.27 2.73 -2.97
CA TYR A 50 15.83 2.50 -2.80
C TYR A 50 15.29 3.00 -1.46
N LYS A 51 14.08 3.58 -1.51
CA LYS A 51 13.31 3.97 -0.32
C LYS A 51 11.85 3.57 -0.47
N LEU A 52 11.28 2.95 0.57
CA LEU A 52 9.87 2.67 0.72
C LEU A 52 9.26 3.61 1.78
N ILE A 53 8.13 4.24 1.46
CA ILE A 53 7.29 4.98 2.39
C ILE A 53 5.94 4.26 2.46
N THR A 54 5.56 3.76 3.63
CA THR A 54 4.34 2.97 3.76
C THR A 54 3.72 3.05 5.15
N ASP A 55 2.42 2.74 5.24
CA ASP A 55 1.70 2.47 6.48
C ASP A 55 1.65 0.97 6.85
N ASP A 56 2.15 0.09 5.97
CA ASP A 56 2.11 -1.36 6.14
C ASP A 56 3.39 -1.89 6.81
N ALA A 57 3.26 -2.39 8.03
CA ALA A 57 4.36 -2.95 8.80
C ALA A 57 4.92 -4.26 8.21
N HIS A 58 4.09 -5.07 7.55
CA HIS A 58 4.54 -6.32 6.92
C HIS A 58 5.38 -6.02 5.69
N LEU A 59 4.94 -5.09 4.85
CA LEU A 59 5.70 -4.65 3.69
C LEU A 59 7.01 -3.95 4.10
N ALA A 60 6.96 -3.11 5.14
CA ALA A 60 8.15 -2.48 5.72
C ALA A 60 9.20 -3.50 6.18
N ALA A 61 8.77 -4.54 6.91
CA ALA A 61 9.65 -5.60 7.37
C ALA A 61 10.21 -6.41 6.20
N ALA A 62 9.37 -6.73 5.20
CA ALA A 62 9.81 -7.43 4.00
C ALA A 62 10.86 -6.62 3.24
N ALA A 63 10.56 -5.36 2.88
CA ALA A 63 11.44 -4.48 2.11
C ALA A 63 12.80 -4.26 2.79
N SER A 64 12.82 -4.13 4.13
CA SER A 64 14.06 -3.98 4.89
C SER A 64 15.01 -5.18 4.71
N ARG A 65 14.48 -6.40 4.50
CA ARG A 65 15.30 -7.60 4.21
C ARG A 65 15.97 -7.55 2.84
N PHE A 66 15.47 -6.72 1.92
CA PHE A 66 16.05 -6.49 0.60
C PHE A 66 16.99 -5.29 0.56
N GLY A 67 17.32 -4.69 1.70
CA GLY A 67 18.19 -3.50 1.76
C GLY A 67 17.49 -2.20 1.33
N VAL A 68 16.16 -2.20 1.21
CA VAL A 68 15.39 -0.98 0.95
C VAL A 68 15.31 -0.17 2.24
N ASN A 69 15.62 1.13 2.17
CA ASN A 69 15.39 2.03 3.30
C ASN A 69 13.88 2.19 3.52
N VAL A 70 13.40 2.15 4.76
CA VAL A 70 11.94 2.22 5.01
C VAL A 70 11.58 3.41 5.90
N SER A 71 10.49 4.09 5.56
CA SER A 71 9.77 5.03 6.43
C SER A 71 8.38 4.44 6.71
N LEU A 72 8.20 3.88 7.90
CA LEU A 72 6.89 3.40 8.36
C LEU A 72 6.10 4.58 8.95
N VAL A 73 4.97 4.92 8.35
CA VAL A 73 4.15 6.07 8.69
C VAL A 73 2.85 5.61 9.34
N SER A 74 2.61 6.03 10.58
CA SER A 74 1.33 5.74 11.25
C SER A 74 0.23 6.66 10.73
N LEU A 75 -0.72 6.06 10.00
CA LEU A 75 -1.97 6.70 9.61
C LEU A 75 -3.02 6.56 10.72
N THR A 76 -3.94 7.53 10.77
CA THR A 76 -5.05 7.48 11.73
C THR A 76 -6.22 6.72 11.07
N PRO A 77 -6.74 5.62 11.68
CA PRO A 77 -7.84 4.85 11.10
C PRO A 77 -9.07 5.72 10.82
N GLY A 78 -9.61 5.62 9.60
CA GLY A 78 -10.80 6.39 9.20
C GLY A 78 -10.56 7.87 8.92
N GLU A 79 -9.32 8.37 9.01
CA GLU A 79 -8.96 9.76 8.75
C GLU A 79 -8.03 9.89 7.52
N PRO A 80 -8.59 10.11 6.32
CA PRO A 80 -7.84 10.26 5.07
C PRO A 80 -6.79 11.37 5.08
N SER A 81 -7.01 12.45 5.85
CA SER A 81 -6.05 13.56 5.99
C SER A 81 -4.72 13.13 6.58
N SER A 82 -4.68 12.00 7.30
CA SER A 82 -3.42 11.45 7.81
C SER A 82 -2.43 11.05 6.70
N LEU A 83 -2.88 10.89 5.45
CA LEU A 83 -2.01 10.73 4.26
C LEU A 83 -1.04 11.89 4.03
N GLN A 84 -1.34 13.07 4.58
CA GLN A 84 -0.42 14.20 4.54
C GLN A 84 0.98 13.82 5.07
N LYS A 85 1.05 12.96 6.09
CA LYS A 85 2.32 12.50 6.66
C LYS A 85 3.16 11.73 5.63
N ILE A 86 2.53 10.91 4.79
CA ILE A 86 3.22 10.20 3.69
C ILE A 86 3.72 11.20 2.65
N GLY A 87 2.88 12.19 2.29
CA GLY A 87 3.26 13.26 1.38
C GLY A 87 4.47 14.08 1.86
N GLU A 88 4.53 14.39 3.16
CA GLU A 88 5.66 15.09 3.78
C GLU A 88 6.95 14.25 3.74
N CYS A 89 6.87 12.95 4.04
CA CYS A 89 7.99 12.03 3.87
C CYS A 89 8.46 11.97 2.42
N LEU A 90 7.53 11.88 1.47
CA LEU A 90 7.83 11.82 0.05
C LEU A 90 8.59 13.06 -0.42
N LYS A 91 8.12 14.26 -0.05
CA LYS A 91 8.81 15.52 -0.39
C LYS A 91 10.23 15.58 0.16
N LYS A 92 10.43 15.11 1.39
CA LYS A 92 11.75 15.11 2.03
C LYS A 92 12.71 14.17 1.31
N ASP A 93 12.23 12.99 0.94
CA ASP A 93 13.07 11.92 0.41
C ASP A 93 13.24 11.97 -1.12
N LEU A 94 12.43 12.76 -1.83
CA LEU A 94 12.38 12.83 -3.29
C LEU A 94 13.74 13.06 -3.98
N LEU A 95 14.62 13.85 -3.37
CA LEU A 95 15.92 14.21 -3.93
C LEU A 95 17.08 13.40 -3.33
N GLN A 96 16.80 12.48 -2.41
CA GLN A 96 17.82 11.71 -1.67
C GLN A 96 17.97 10.28 -2.19
N TYR A 97 17.00 9.80 -2.97
CA TYR A 97 16.92 8.42 -3.42
C TYR A 97 16.67 8.38 -4.92
N GLU A 98 17.20 7.37 -5.59
CA GLU A 98 17.03 7.17 -7.04
C GLU A 98 15.72 6.45 -7.36
N ALA A 99 15.22 5.65 -6.42
CA ALA A 99 13.95 4.95 -6.55
C ALA A 99 13.13 5.05 -5.26
N LEU A 100 11.95 5.67 -5.36
CA LEU A 100 11.00 5.81 -4.26
C LEU A 100 9.74 4.99 -4.54
N LEU A 101 9.38 4.17 -3.57
CA LEU A 101 8.15 3.41 -3.54
C LEU A 101 7.24 3.99 -2.47
N VAL A 102 5.98 4.27 -2.83
CA VAL A 102 4.95 4.71 -1.90
C VAL A 102 3.85 3.67 -1.89
N TRP A 103 3.54 3.12 -0.71
CA TRP A 103 2.50 2.10 -0.55
C TRP A 103 1.51 2.51 0.53
N VAL A 104 0.22 2.51 0.18
CA VAL A 104 -0.86 2.95 1.06
C VAL A 104 -1.89 1.82 1.23
N SER A 105 -1.79 1.07 2.31
CA SER A 105 -2.67 -0.07 2.64
C SER A 105 -4.02 0.36 3.24
N ALA A 106 -4.13 1.56 3.83
CA ALA A 106 -5.39 2.07 4.38
C ALA A 106 -6.55 2.10 3.37
N ILE A 107 -6.26 2.32 2.08
CA ILE A 107 -7.28 2.32 1.01
C ILE A 107 -7.86 0.92 0.79
N GLU A 108 -7.00 -0.09 0.86
CA GLU A 108 -7.39 -1.51 0.79
C GLU A 108 -8.32 -1.87 1.96
N SER A 109 -7.90 -1.50 3.18
CA SER A 109 -8.66 -1.75 4.41
C SER A 109 -10.08 -1.19 4.35
N VAL A 110 -10.24 0.03 3.83
CA VAL A 110 -11.55 0.66 3.65
C VAL A 110 -12.38 -0.07 2.59
N SER A 111 -11.74 -0.61 1.55
CA SER A 111 -12.43 -1.39 0.52
C SER A 111 -13.12 -2.63 1.10
N TYR A 112 -12.51 -3.33 2.08
CA TYR A 112 -13.13 -4.48 2.74
C TYR A 112 -14.37 -4.13 3.59
N THR A 113 -14.54 -2.87 3.99
CA THR A 113 -15.73 -2.45 4.76
C THR A 113 -16.98 -2.35 3.87
N GLY A 114 -16.80 -2.06 2.58
CA GLY A 114 -17.86 -1.73 1.63
C GLY A 114 -18.29 -0.27 1.64
N ASP A 115 -17.65 0.60 2.42
CA ASP A 115 -17.92 2.04 2.42
C ASP A 115 -17.25 2.72 1.20
N TYR A 116 -18.03 2.87 0.14
CA TYR A 116 -17.58 3.52 -1.10
C TYR A 116 -17.28 5.01 -0.92
N LYS A 117 -18.03 5.72 -0.06
CA LYS A 117 -17.82 7.15 0.18
C LYS A 117 -16.48 7.37 0.86
N GLN A 118 -16.19 6.54 1.86
CA GLN A 118 -14.90 6.59 2.54
C GLN A 118 -13.76 6.23 1.59
N LYS A 119 -13.91 5.19 0.76
CA LYS A 119 -12.90 4.83 -0.25
C LYS A 119 -12.60 5.99 -1.21
N ILE A 120 -13.65 6.66 -1.72
CA ILE A 120 -13.49 7.83 -2.61
C ILE A 120 -12.71 8.94 -1.90
N ARG A 121 -13.06 9.28 -0.66
CA ARG A 121 -12.34 10.30 0.13
C ARG A 121 -10.86 9.97 0.32
N TRP A 122 -10.54 8.69 0.53
CA TRP A 122 -9.14 8.26 0.62
C TRP A 122 -8.39 8.42 -0.71
N LEU A 123 -9.05 8.14 -1.84
CA LEU A 123 -8.46 8.35 -3.18
C LEU A 123 -8.26 9.85 -3.47
N GLU A 124 -9.23 10.69 -3.11
CA GLU A 124 -9.13 12.16 -3.24
C GLU A 124 -7.98 12.72 -2.37
N CYS A 125 -7.83 12.22 -1.14
CA CYS A 125 -6.73 12.61 -0.27
C CYS A 125 -5.37 12.07 -0.77
N LEU A 126 -5.33 10.89 -1.39
CA LEU A 126 -4.13 10.38 -2.04
C LEU A 126 -3.71 11.30 -3.19
N ASP A 127 -4.64 11.71 -4.05
CA ASP A 127 -4.35 12.68 -5.10
C ASP A 127 -3.83 14.01 -4.52
N GLN A 128 -4.54 14.55 -3.52
CA GLN A 128 -4.22 15.83 -2.90
C GLN A 128 -2.86 15.84 -2.17
N PHE A 129 -2.57 14.80 -1.37
CA PHE A 129 -1.42 14.80 -0.48
C PHE A 129 -0.21 14.05 -1.03
N ILE A 130 -0.38 13.19 -2.03
CA ILE A 130 0.72 12.41 -2.61
C ILE A 130 0.93 12.86 -4.06
N CYS A 131 -0.02 12.61 -4.96
CA CYS A 131 0.19 12.81 -6.39
C CYS A 131 0.53 14.26 -6.75
N LYS A 132 -0.22 15.25 -6.25
CA LYS A 132 0.03 16.68 -6.51
C LYS A 132 1.37 17.20 -5.98
N ASN A 133 2.00 16.47 -5.08
CA ASN A 133 3.25 16.87 -4.43
C ASN A 133 4.50 16.31 -5.13
N ILE A 134 4.34 15.51 -6.18
CA ILE A 134 5.44 14.96 -6.96
C ILE A 134 5.77 15.94 -8.10
N PRO A 135 7.01 16.43 -8.21
CA PRO A 135 7.41 17.21 -9.38
C PRO A 135 7.46 16.29 -10.60
N PHE A 136 6.79 16.68 -11.68
CA PHE A 136 6.78 15.92 -12.95
C PHE A 136 8.07 16.05 -13.75
N LYS A 137 8.94 17.00 -13.37
CA LYS A 137 10.20 17.25 -14.07
C LYS A 137 11.26 16.29 -13.54
N ASP A 138 11.93 15.60 -14.46
CA ASP A 138 13.09 14.72 -14.19
C ASP A 138 12.79 13.46 -13.36
N VAL A 139 11.50 13.08 -13.25
CA VAL A 139 11.06 11.87 -12.54
C VAL A 139 10.18 11.01 -13.45
N HIS A 140 10.36 9.69 -13.41
CA HIS A 140 9.41 8.74 -13.97
C HIS A 140 8.45 8.29 -12.88
N ILE A 141 7.15 8.44 -13.11
CA ILE A 141 6.12 8.09 -12.13
C ILE A 141 5.35 6.89 -12.66
N VAL A 142 5.27 5.84 -11.85
CA VAL A 142 4.36 4.71 -12.10
C VAL A 142 3.33 4.70 -10.98
N CYS A 143 2.06 4.78 -11.33
CA CYS A 143 0.95 4.69 -10.39
C CYS A 143 0.09 3.48 -10.76
N THR A 144 0.01 2.50 -9.87
CA THR A 144 -0.75 1.27 -10.10
C THR A 144 -1.20 0.66 -8.77
N PRO A 145 -2.48 0.24 -8.64
CA PRO A 145 -2.89 -0.69 -7.61
C PRO A 145 -2.27 -2.07 -7.88
N VAL A 146 -1.82 -2.79 -6.87
CA VAL A 146 -1.24 -4.13 -7.09
C VAL A 146 -2.31 -5.20 -7.34
N PHE A 147 -3.52 -4.99 -6.83
CA PHE A 147 -4.67 -5.84 -7.09
C PHE A 147 -5.97 -5.06 -6.86
N THR A 148 -7.07 -5.58 -7.41
CA THR A 148 -8.39 -4.97 -7.24
C THR A 148 -9.05 -5.48 -5.97
N VAL A 149 -9.49 -4.56 -5.10
CA VAL A 149 -10.40 -4.88 -3.98
C VAL A 149 -11.77 -4.26 -4.23
N SER A 150 -12.74 -5.12 -4.50
CA SER A 150 -14.11 -4.70 -4.75
C SER A 150 -14.81 -4.34 -3.45
N SER A 151 -15.24 -3.08 -3.30
CA SER A 151 -16.03 -2.65 -2.14
C SER A 151 -17.41 -3.33 -2.09
N ALA A 152 -17.99 -3.64 -3.25
CA ALA A 152 -19.26 -4.35 -3.31
C ALA A 152 -19.12 -5.81 -2.84
N LYS A 153 -18.05 -6.50 -3.27
CA LYS A 153 -17.80 -7.91 -2.90
C LYS A 153 -17.00 -8.07 -1.60
N LYS A 154 -16.45 -6.98 -1.07
CA LYS A 154 -15.59 -6.91 0.13
C LYS A 154 -14.42 -7.91 0.08
N ARG A 155 -13.81 -8.06 -1.09
CA ARG A 155 -12.71 -9.01 -1.33
C ARG A 155 -11.87 -8.62 -2.54
N ILE A 156 -10.68 -9.20 -2.61
CA ILE A 156 -9.84 -9.16 -3.82
C ILE A 156 -10.59 -9.82 -4.98
N THR A 157 -10.53 -9.18 -6.16
CA THR A 157 -11.06 -9.70 -7.42
C THR A 157 -9.94 -9.86 -8.44
N ALA A 158 -10.11 -10.78 -9.38
CA ALA A 158 -9.18 -10.97 -10.50
C ALA A 158 -9.41 -9.94 -11.64
N GLU A 159 -10.00 -8.79 -11.30
CA GLU A 159 -10.23 -7.72 -12.27
C GLU A 159 -8.91 -6.98 -12.52
N PRO A 160 -8.60 -6.62 -13.78
CA PRO A 160 -7.36 -5.92 -14.10
C PRO A 160 -7.32 -4.56 -13.40
N VAL A 161 -6.12 -4.17 -12.99
CA VAL A 161 -5.85 -2.90 -12.32
C VAL A 161 -5.44 -1.84 -13.34
N PRO A 162 -5.95 -0.61 -13.23
CA PRO A 162 -5.47 0.47 -14.07
C PRO A 162 -4.01 0.80 -13.71
N THR A 163 -3.20 1.16 -14.69
CA THR A 163 -1.80 1.56 -14.49
C THR A 163 -1.49 2.78 -15.34
N ILE A 164 -0.87 3.80 -14.75
CA ILE A 164 -0.33 4.95 -15.48
C ILE A 164 1.18 5.00 -15.32
N VAL A 165 1.86 5.28 -16.43
CA VAL A 165 3.28 5.61 -16.46
C VAL A 165 3.43 7.02 -17.04
N VAL A 166 4.06 7.92 -16.28
CA VAL A 166 4.39 9.28 -16.71
C VAL A 166 5.90 9.37 -16.86
N LYS A 167 6.37 9.69 -18.07
CA LYS A 167 7.79 9.89 -18.39
C LYS A 167 8.08 11.37 -18.61
N ASN A 168 9.29 11.79 -18.28
CA ASN A 168 9.75 13.15 -18.52
C ASN A 168 9.85 13.40 -20.05
N GLY A 169 9.36 14.54 -20.53
CA GLY A 169 9.34 14.90 -21.96
C GLY A 169 8.15 14.38 -22.76
N SER A 170 7.24 13.60 -22.16
CA SER A 170 5.93 13.33 -22.76
C SER A 170 5.11 14.61 -22.72
N THR A 171 4.96 15.27 -23.87
CA THR A 171 4.01 16.39 -23.96
C THR A 171 2.62 15.84 -23.66
N ALA A 172 1.83 16.57 -22.87
CA ALA A 172 0.43 16.24 -22.59
C ALA A 172 -0.41 16.06 -23.89
N GLY A 173 0.13 16.49 -25.04
CA GLY A 173 -0.43 16.32 -26.38
C GLY A 173 -0.20 14.96 -27.06
N GLU A 174 0.75 14.11 -26.64
CA GLU A 174 0.93 12.77 -27.26
C GLU A 174 -0.04 11.72 -26.70
N THR A 175 -0.66 11.99 -25.55
CA THR A 175 -1.75 11.18 -24.97
C THR A 175 -3.10 11.93 -24.89
N GLY A 176 -3.18 13.19 -25.35
CA GLY A 176 -4.42 13.98 -25.30
C GLY A 176 -4.91 14.26 -23.88
N MET A 177 -3.99 14.49 -22.95
CA MET A 177 -4.17 14.40 -21.50
C MET A 177 -3.86 15.73 -20.79
N ASP A 178 -4.44 16.83 -21.25
CA ASP A 178 -4.47 18.07 -20.44
C ASP A 178 -5.50 17.97 -19.28
N ASP A 179 -6.43 17.00 -19.35
CA ASP A 179 -7.46 16.66 -18.34
C ASP A 179 -7.58 15.13 -18.14
N ALA A 180 -6.46 14.45 -17.92
CA ALA A 180 -6.41 13.00 -17.77
C ALA A 180 -7.17 12.49 -16.53
N VAL A 181 -8.42 12.06 -16.69
CA VAL A 181 -9.16 11.36 -15.63
C VAL A 181 -8.64 9.94 -15.50
N TYR A 182 -7.92 9.64 -14.41
CA TYR A 182 -7.52 8.27 -14.09
C TYR A 182 -8.70 7.48 -13.51
N SER A 183 -9.11 6.45 -14.24
CA SER A 183 -10.21 5.55 -13.86
C SER A 183 -10.08 4.19 -14.55
N GLU A 184 -10.72 3.17 -13.99
CA GLU A 184 -10.83 1.86 -14.66
C GLU A 184 -11.44 1.98 -16.06
N GLU A 185 -12.40 2.88 -16.26
CA GLU A 185 -13.06 3.11 -17.55
C GLU A 185 -12.12 3.77 -18.57
N SER A 186 -11.31 4.76 -18.14
CA SER A 186 -10.28 5.37 -18.99
C SER A 186 -9.23 4.35 -19.44
N PHE A 187 -8.81 3.45 -18.54
CA PHE A 187 -7.84 2.41 -18.84
C PHE A 187 -8.40 1.36 -19.82
N ARG A 188 -9.67 1.00 -19.71
CA ARG A 188 -10.32 0.08 -20.66
C ARG A 188 -10.49 0.67 -22.06
N ARG A 189 -10.54 2.00 -22.19
CA ARG A 189 -10.68 2.70 -23.47
C ARG A 189 -9.35 2.97 -24.15
N SER A 190 -8.25 3.04 -23.40
CA SER A 190 -6.93 3.15 -23.98
C SER A 190 -6.47 1.78 -24.46
N ASP A 191 -6.31 1.59 -25.77
CA ASP A 191 -5.61 0.43 -26.36
C ASP A 191 -4.12 0.34 -25.93
N ASN A 192 -3.65 1.26 -25.09
CA ASN A 192 -2.32 1.31 -24.53
C ASN A 192 -2.22 0.44 -23.27
N ALA A 193 -2.26 -0.89 -23.46
CA ALA A 193 -1.55 -1.77 -22.55
C ALA A 193 -0.06 -1.48 -22.72
N ALA A 194 0.47 -0.48 -22.01
CA ALA A 194 1.90 -0.22 -21.98
C ALA A 194 2.58 -1.49 -21.43
N ASP A 195 3.36 -2.14 -22.27
CA ASP A 195 4.13 -3.32 -21.90
C ASP A 195 5.14 -2.90 -20.83
N ILE A 196 4.87 -3.29 -19.58
CA ILE A 196 5.69 -2.91 -18.40
C ILE A 196 7.12 -3.47 -18.50
N THR A 197 7.34 -4.40 -19.42
CA THR A 197 8.64 -4.99 -19.76
C THR A 197 9.67 -3.98 -20.29
N ASP A 198 9.24 -2.84 -20.83
CA ASP A 198 10.15 -1.79 -21.32
C ASP A 198 10.61 -0.80 -20.21
N LEU A 199 10.29 -1.06 -18.94
CA LEU A 199 10.58 -0.18 -17.79
C LEU A 199 11.57 -0.76 -16.78
N ILE A 200 12.13 -1.96 -17.01
CA ILE A 200 13.04 -2.67 -16.07
C ILE A 200 14.49 -2.68 -16.57
#